data_AF-A0A6J5DRB4-F1
#
_entry.id   AF-A0A6J5DRB4-F1
#
_cell.length_a   1.000
_cell.length_b   1.000
_cell.length_c   1.000
_cell.angle_alpha   90.00
_cell.angle_beta   90.00
_cell.angle_gamma   90.00
#
_symmetry.space_group_name_H-M   'P 1'
#
loop_
_entity.id
_entity.type
_entity.pdbx_description
1 polymer ?
#
loop_
_entity_poly.entity_id
_entity_poly.type
_entity_poly.pdbx_seq_one_letter_code
_entity_poly.pdbx_strand_id
1 'polypeptide(L)'
;MTEVFAWGYVASITQRPSGHLLSGYIDGHEFEFIADAPQQAEKAFARAARRAWLRRKFRVFRGLPAREQEQTSSADRYCDVTVRALMVAILAALGKRLRR
;
A
#
# COMPACT_ATOMS: atom_id res chain seq x y z
N MET A 1 -1.64 16.48 8.65
CA MET A 1 -2.09 15.29 7.89
C MET A 1 -1.00 14.97 6.91
N THR A 2 -0.50 13.73 6.91
CA THR A 2 0.60 13.29 6.04
C THR A 2 0.12 12.12 5.20
N GLU A 3 0.47 12.08 3.92
CA GLU A 3 0.14 10.96 3.05
C GLU A 3 1.25 9.91 3.07
N VAL A 4 0.87 8.63 3.15
CA VAL A 4 1.76 7.48 3.14
C VAL A 4 1.40 6.62 1.93
N PHE A 5 2.40 6.32 1.10
CA PHE A 5 2.22 5.46 -0.08
C PHE A 5 2.90 4.11 0.12
N ALA A 6 2.17 3.02 -0.15
CA ALA A 6 2.73 1.68 -0.16
C ALA A 6 2.01 0.76 -1.15
N TRP A 7 2.78 0.04 -1.98
CA TRP A 7 2.28 -1.00 -2.91
C TRP A 7 1.14 -0.55 -3.86
N GLY A 8 1.11 0.74 -4.21
CA GLY A 8 0.07 1.31 -5.06
C GLY A 8 -1.11 1.91 -4.32
N TYR A 9 -1.16 1.80 -2.99
CA TYR A 9 -2.22 2.37 -2.16
C TYR A 9 -1.72 3.62 -1.45
N VAL A 10 -2.64 4.57 -1.24
CA VAL A 10 -2.42 5.79 -0.47
C VAL A 10 -3.22 5.72 0.82
N ALA A 11 -2.57 6.08 1.92
CA ALA A 11 -3.21 6.23 3.22
C ALA A 11 -2.88 7.59 3.82
N SER A 12 -3.75 8.07 4.69
CA SER A 12 -3.56 9.32 5.42
C SER A 12 -3.23 9.02 6.88
N ILE A 13 -2.11 9.57 7.35
CA ILE A 13 -1.74 9.55 8.77
C ILE A 13 -2.06 10.89 9.43
N THR A 14 -2.75 10.81 10.57
CA THR A 14 -3.18 11.94 11.38
C THR A 14 -2.78 11.69 12.83
N GLN A 15 -2.12 12.67 13.44
CA GLN A 15 -1.76 12.63 14.86
C GLN A 15 -3.02 12.89 15.70
N ARG A 16 -3.30 11.99 16.65
CA ARG A 16 -4.38 12.10 17.64
C ARG A 16 -3.80 12.07 19.06
N PRO A 17 -4.56 12.52 20.08
CA PRO A 17 -4.14 12.39 21.49
C PRO A 17 -3.88 10.95 21.92
N SER A 18 -4.58 9.99 21.30
CA SER A 18 -4.46 8.55 21.55
C SER A 18 -3.38 7.85 20.69
N GLY A 19 -2.55 8.59 19.96
CA GLY A 19 -1.52 8.05 19.08
C GLY A 19 -1.65 8.50 17.62
N HIS A 20 -1.09 7.72 16.71
CA HIS A 20 -1.10 7.99 15.28
C HIS A 20 -2.19 7.16 14.61
N LEU A 21 -3.18 7.85 14.05
CA LEU A 21 -4.20 7.23 13.23
C LEU A 21 -3.73 7.18 11.77
N LEU A 22 -3.72 6.00 11.18
CA LEU A 22 -3.53 5.79 9.76
C LEU A 22 -4.79 5.17 9.16
N SER A 23 -5.39 5.87 8.20
CA SER A 23 -6.68 5.51 7.60
C SER A 23 -6.61 5.62 6.09
N GLY A 24 -7.44 4.86 5.39
CA GLY A 24 -7.51 4.89 3.93
C GLY A 24 -8.34 3.74 3.38
N TYR A 25 -8.13 3.46 2.10
CA TYR A 25 -8.83 2.41 1.38
C TYR A 25 -7.84 1.40 0.78
N ILE A 26 -8.16 0.12 0.88
CA ILE A 26 -7.45 -0.97 0.21
C ILE A 26 -8.48 -1.87 -0.45
N ASP A 27 -8.39 -2.02 -1.78
CA ASP A 27 -9.32 -2.83 -2.59
C ASP A 27 -10.80 -2.44 -2.36
N GLY A 28 -11.10 -1.13 -2.24
CA GLY A 28 -12.45 -0.63 -1.97
C GLY A 28 -12.96 -0.82 -0.53
N HIS A 29 -12.13 -1.35 0.38
CA HIS A 29 -12.45 -1.48 1.80
C HIS A 29 -11.73 -0.40 2.61
N GLU A 30 -12.51 0.34 3.41
CA GLU A 30 -11.97 1.28 4.38
C GLU A 30 -11.20 0.51 5.46
N PHE A 31 -10.08 1.08 5.90
CA PHE A 31 -9.31 0.56 7.01
C PHE A 31 -8.87 1.70 7.94
N GLU A 32 -8.77 1.38 9.22
CA GLU A 32 -8.33 2.29 10.27
C GLU A 32 -7.31 1.56 11.16
N PHE A 33 -6.11 2.11 11.33
CA PHE A 33 -5.08 1.61 12.23
C PHE A 33 -4.63 2.70 13.19
N ILE A 34 -4.72 2.44 14.48
CA ILE A 34 -4.19 3.33 15.51
C ILE A 34 -2.93 2.65 16.07
N ALA A 35 -1.83 3.39 16.10
CA ALA A 35 -0.59 2.93 16.72
C ALA A 35 0.09 4.06 17.49
N ASP A 36 0.83 3.73 18.55
CA ASP A 36 1.51 4.73 19.37
C ASP A 36 2.59 5.47 18.58
N ALA A 37 3.28 4.77 17.69
CA ALA A 37 4.34 5.30 16.84
C ALA A 37 3.95 5.34 15.34
N PRO A 38 4.33 6.39 14.60
CA PRO A 38 3.98 6.51 13.18
C PRO A 38 4.58 5.38 12.34
N GLN A 39 5.81 4.96 12.65
CA GLN A 39 6.50 3.87 11.96
C GLN A 39 5.81 2.51 12.13
N GLN A 40 5.10 2.29 13.24
CA GLN A 40 4.33 1.07 13.46
C GLN A 40 3.06 1.07 12.60
N ALA A 41 2.36 2.20 12.53
CA ALA A 41 1.21 2.39 11.65
C ALA A 41 1.59 2.20 10.17
N GLU A 42 2.71 2.79 9.73
CA GLU A 42 3.22 2.64 8.37
C GLU A 42 3.60 1.19 8.03
N LYS A 43 4.25 0.47 8.96
CA LYS A 43 4.59 -0.95 8.77
C LYS A 43 3.35 -1.83 8.65
N ALA A 44 2.32 -1.57 9.46
CA ALA A 44 1.05 -2.28 9.39
C ALA A 44 0.36 -2.04 8.05
N PHE A 45 0.28 -0.78 7.63
CA PHE A 45 -0.24 -0.39 6.32
C PHE A 45 0.52 -1.05 5.17
N ALA A 46 1.85 -0.97 5.15
CA ALA A 46 2.67 -1.56 4.09
C ALA A 46 2.46 -3.07 3.97
N ARG A 47 2.24 -3.79 5.09
CA ARG A 47 1.91 -5.22 5.09
C ARG A 47 0.52 -5.49 4.52
N ALA A 48 -0.48 -4.69 4.89
CA ALA A 48 -1.84 -4.81 4.39
C ALA A 48 -1.90 -4.53 2.87
N ALA A 49 -1.32 -3.41 2.45
CA ALA A 49 -1.19 -3.00 1.05
C ALA A 49 -0.43 -4.04 0.20
N ARG A 50 0.65 -4.62 0.74
CA ARG A 50 1.38 -5.70 0.06
C ARG A 50 0.51 -6.95 -0.14
N ARG A 51 -0.22 -7.37 0.88
CA ARG A 51 -1.12 -8.54 0.79
C ARG A 51 -2.21 -8.30 -0.25
N ALA A 52 -2.81 -7.12 -0.26
CA ALA A 52 -3.79 -6.72 -1.27
C ALA A 52 -3.21 -6.76 -2.69
N TRP A 53 -2.06 -6.12 -2.89
CA TRP A 53 -1.34 -6.14 -4.17
C TRP A 53 -1.02 -7.57 -4.64
N LEU A 54 -0.51 -8.42 -3.76
CA LEU A 54 -0.22 -9.83 -4.08
C LEU A 54 -1.48 -10.61 -4.47
N ARG A 55 -2.60 -10.42 -3.74
CA ARG A 55 -3.89 -11.03 -4.10
C ARG A 55 -4.33 -10.60 -5.49
N ARG A 56 -4.19 -9.31 -5.83
CA ARG A 56 -4.53 -8.79 -7.17
C ARG A 56 -3.66 -9.42 -8.24
N LYS A 57 -2.32 -9.43 -8.08
CA LYS A 57 -1.41 -10.05 -9.06
C LYS A 57 -1.62 -11.56 -9.20
N PHE A 58 -1.90 -12.26 -8.10
CA PHE A 58 -2.19 -13.70 -8.14
C PHE A 58 -3.48 -14.02 -8.90
N ARG A 59 -4.52 -13.19 -8.78
CA ARG A 59 -5.75 -13.34 -9.59
C ARG A 59 -5.49 -13.12 -11.07
N VAL A 60 -4.74 -12.07 -11.41
CA VAL A 60 -4.32 -11.81 -12.79
C VAL A 60 -3.52 -12.97 -13.36
N PHE A 61 -2.58 -13.52 -12.59
CA PHE A 61 -1.81 -14.71 -12.98
C PHE A 61 -2.70 -15.93 -13.24
N ARG A 62 -3.79 -16.08 -12.48
CA ARG A 62 -4.80 -17.12 -12.69
C ARG A 62 -5.77 -16.83 -13.84
N GLY A 63 -5.55 -15.78 -14.63
CA GLY A 63 -6.44 -15.37 -15.72
C GLY A 63 -7.78 -14.82 -15.27
N LEU A 64 -7.95 -14.58 -13.96
CA LEU A 64 -9.12 -13.92 -13.42
C LEU A 64 -8.93 -12.41 -13.56
N PRO A 65 -10.00 -11.65 -13.89
CA PRO A 65 -9.90 -10.20 -13.85
C PRO A 65 -9.43 -9.80 -12.46
N ALA A 66 -8.44 -8.89 -12.40
CA ALA A 66 -8.21 -8.14 -11.18
C ALA A 66 -9.58 -7.59 -10.81
N ARG A 67 -10.13 -8.01 -9.66
CA ARG A 67 -11.41 -7.48 -9.19
C ARG A 67 -11.14 -6.01 -8.90
N GLU A 68 -11.29 -5.18 -9.93
CA GLU A 68 -11.54 -3.76 -9.81
C GLU A 68 -12.91 -3.71 -9.17
N GLN A 69 -12.93 -3.88 -7.85
CA GLN A 69 -14.01 -3.33 -7.08
C GLN A 69 -13.97 -1.85 -7.46
N GLU A 70 -15.01 -1.38 -8.16
CA GLU A 70 -15.15 0.02 -8.56
C GLU A 70 -14.68 0.87 -7.40
N GLN A 71 -13.81 1.85 -7.67
CA GLN A 71 -13.33 2.79 -6.65
C GLN A 71 -14.54 3.30 -5.88
N THR A 72 -14.76 2.75 -4.68
CA THR A 72 -15.98 3.02 -3.92
C THR A 72 -16.01 4.46 -3.43
N SER A 73 -14.87 5.15 -3.51
CA SER A 73 -14.67 6.54 -3.11
C SER A 73 -13.52 7.16 -3.92
N SER A 74 -13.63 8.46 -4.24
CA SER A 74 -12.54 9.24 -4.85
C SER A 74 -11.28 9.35 -3.98
N ALA A 75 -11.37 8.92 -2.71
CA ALA A 75 -10.24 8.77 -1.80
C ALA A 75 -9.44 7.47 -2.04
N ASP A 76 -9.98 6.49 -2.76
CA ASP A 76 -9.31 5.23 -3.09
C ASP A 76 -8.37 5.43 -4.29
N ARG A 77 -7.26 6.13 -4.07
CA ARG A 77 -6.23 6.32 -5.09
C ARG A 77 -5.36 5.08 -5.17
N TYR A 78 -5.63 4.23 -6.18
CA TYR A 78 -4.72 3.17 -6.59
C TYR A 78 -3.82 3.66 -7.73
N CYS A 79 -2.51 3.69 -7.48
CA CYS A 79 -1.51 3.84 -8.52
C CYS A 79 -1.08 2.44 -8.98
N ASP A 80 -1.22 2.13 -10.28
CA ASP A 80 -0.84 0.82 -10.79
C ASP A 80 0.67 0.61 -10.71
N VAL A 81 1.09 -0.10 -9.66
CA VAL A 81 2.46 -0.58 -9.53
C VAL A 81 2.58 -1.81 -10.41
N THR A 82 3.06 -1.58 -11.63
CA THR A 82 3.38 -2.65 -12.57
C THR A 82 4.47 -3.55 -11.97
N VAL A 83 4.39 -4.86 -12.27
CA VAL A 83 5.41 -5.84 -11.82
C VAL A 83 6.81 -5.41 -12.28
N ARG A 84 6.89 -4.77 -13.45
CA ARG A 84 8.12 -4.18 -13.99
C ARG A 84 8.67 -3.09 -13.08
N ALA A 85 7.84 -2.16 -12.60
CA ALA A 85 8.27 -1.11 -11.67
C ALA A 85 8.82 -1.70 -10.36
N LEU A 86 8.18 -2.74 -9.83
CA LEU A 86 8.67 -3.45 -8.64
C LEU A 86 10.03 -4.12 -8.90
N MET A 87 10.16 -4.84 -10.01
CA MET A 87 11.42 -5.50 -10.40
C MET A 87 12.55 -4.49 -10.55
N VAL A 88 12.30 -3.34 -11.18
CA VAL A 88 13.28 -2.25 -11.29
C VAL A 88 13.67 -1.70 -9.92
N ALA A 89 12.71 -1.48 -9.03
CA ALA A 89 12.99 -1.00 -7.68
C ALA A 89 13.84 -1.99 -6.86
N ILE A 90 13.56 -3.29 -6.97
CA ILE A 90 14.33 -4.36 -6.32
C ILE A 90 15.75 -4.42 -6.89
N LEU A 91 15.91 -4.38 -8.21
CA LEU A 91 17.22 -4.38 -8.88
C LEU A 91 18.03 -3.13 -8.51
N ALA A 92 17.39 -1.95 -8.44
CA ALA A 92 18.03 -0.72 -8.03
C ALA A 92 18.49 -0.76 -6.56
N ALA A 93 17.68 -1.34 -5.67
CA ALA A 93 18.05 -1.53 -4.27
C ALA A 93 19.21 -2.52 -4.11
N LEU A 94 19.21 -3.64 -4.85
CA LEU A 94 20.30 -4.60 -4.88
C LEU A 94 21.60 -3.99 -5.44
N GLY A 95 21.49 -3.22 -6.53
CA GLY A 95 22.63 -2.51 -7.13
C GLY A 95 23.26 -1.47 -6.19
N LYS A 96 22.44 -0.74 -5.42
CA LYS A 96 22.95 0.16 -4.37
C LYS A 96 23.67 -0.58 -3.23
N ARG A 97 23.23 -1.80 -2.92
CA ARG A 97 23.84 -2.64 -1.87
C ARG A 97 25.16 -3.27 -2.30
N LEU A 98 25.35 -3.50 -3.60
CA LEU A 98 26.61 -4.01 -4.19
C LEU A 98 27.65 -2.90 -4.44
N ARG A 99 27.24 -1.62 -4.46
CA ARG A 99 28.14 -0.46 -4.61
C ARG A 99 28.61 0.15 -3.29
N ARG A 100 28.13 -0.37 -2.15
CA ARG A 100 28.66 -0.06 -0.81
C ARG A 100 29.57 -1.19 -0.38
#